data_AF-A0A7V2V867-F1
#
_entry.id   AF-A0A7V2V867-F1
#
_cell.length_a   1.000
_cell.length_b   1.000
_cell.length_c   1.000
_cell.angle_alpha   90.00
_cell.angle_beta   90.00
_cell.angle_gamma   90.00
#
_symmetry.space_group_name_H-M   'P 1'
#
loop_
_entity.id
_entity.type
_entity.pdbx_description
1 polymer ?
#
loop_
_entity_poly.entity_id
_entity_poly.type
_entity_poly.pdbx_seq_one_letter_code
_entity_poly.pdbx_strand_id
1 'polypeptide(L)'
;MKDIVYFYPKRHEEHFEEGHPERSERVEAIRHSLEEVSWSTESDLLKPISVPTDTLTKVHDLEYLEVLKKDSSMGIRLDVDTYTTDDIWKLAL
;
A
#
# COMPACT_ATOMS: atom_id res chain seq x y z
N MET A 1 -24.91 -8.30 -10.79
CA MET A 1 -23.66 -8.34 -10.00
C MET A 1 -22.70 -7.41 -10.72
N LYS A 2 -21.97 -6.51 -10.04
CA LYS A 2 -20.86 -5.81 -10.70
C LYS A 2 -19.71 -6.82 -10.81
N ASP A 3 -19.20 -7.04 -12.02
CA ASP A 3 -18.11 -7.99 -12.27
C ASP A 3 -16.73 -7.43 -11.88
N ILE A 4 -16.70 -6.14 -11.50
CA ILE A 4 -15.51 -5.41 -11.07
C ILE A 4 -15.81 -4.77 -9.72
N VAL A 5 -14.84 -4.89 -8.81
CA VAL A 5 -14.82 -4.24 -7.50
C VAL A 5 -13.55 -3.41 -7.40
N TYR A 6 -13.64 -2.27 -6.72
CA TYR A 6 -12.50 -1.37 -6.53
C TYR A 6 -12.06 -1.35 -5.07
N PHE A 7 -10.79 -1.08 -4.85
CA PHE A 7 -10.22 -0.84 -3.54
C PHE A 7 -9.41 0.45 -3.59
N TYR A 8 -9.57 1.28 -2.57
CA TYR A 8 -8.81 2.51 -2.41
C TYR A 8 -7.98 2.44 -1.11
N PRO A 9 -6.64 2.45 -1.21
CA PRO A 9 -5.78 2.43 -0.03
C PRO A 9 -5.83 3.77 0.68
N LYS A 10 -6.09 3.76 2.00
CA LYS A 10 -6.01 4.96 2.82
C LYS A 10 -4.56 5.30 3.15
N ARG A 11 -4.25 6.58 3.32
CA ARG A 11 -2.92 7.08 3.70
C ARG A 11 -1.83 6.76 2.67
N HIS A 12 -2.19 6.39 1.44
CA HIS A 12 -1.23 5.99 0.41
C HIS A 12 -0.21 7.10 0.10
N GLU A 13 -0.56 8.35 0.38
CA GLU A 13 0.32 9.52 0.29
C GLU A 13 1.57 9.42 1.19
N GLU A 14 1.53 8.62 2.25
CA GLU A 14 2.67 8.40 3.15
C GLU A 14 3.74 7.48 2.53
N HIS A 15 3.43 6.83 1.40
CA HIS A 15 4.41 6.13 0.57
C HIS A 15 5.16 7.14 -0.32
N PHE A 16 5.98 7.98 0.32
CA PHE A 16 6.71 9.05 -0.33
C PHE A 16 8.14 9.19 0.20
N GLU A 17 9.08 9.40 -0.71
CA GLU A 17 10.44 9.82 -0.41
C GLU A 17 10.89 10.86 -1.44
N GLU A 18 11.50 11.96 -0.96
CA GLU A 18 12.01 13.01 -1.83
C GLU A 18 13.11 12.48 -2.75
N GLY A 19 12.98 12.76 -4.05
CA GLY A 19 13.93 12.29 -5.07
C GLY A 19 13.73 10.85 -5.53
N HIS A 20 12.94 10.04 -4.82
CA HIS A 20 12.59 8.69 -5.27
C HIS A 20 11.64 8.77 -6.49
N PRO A 21 11.78 7.90 -7.51
CA PRO A 21 10.94 7.94 -8.72
C PRO A 21 9.50 7.48 -8.48
N GLU A 22 9.24 6.73 -7.41
CA GLU A 22 7.88 6.32 -7.07
C GLU A 22 7.02 7.50 -6.57
N ARG A 23 5.79 7.58 -7.07
CA ARG A 23 4.83 8.66 -6.80
C ARG A 23 3.50 8.09 -6.33
N SER A 24 3.15 8.31 -5.06
CA SER A 24 1.88 7.89 -4.46
C SER A 24 0.68 8.59 -5.10
N GLU A 25 0.88 9.80 -5.62
CA GLU A 25 -0.13 10.62 -6.29
C GLU A 25 -0.76 9.94 -7.51
N ARG A 26 -0.09 8.91 -8.07
CA ARG A 26 -0.66 8.09 -9.15
C ARG A 26 -1.98 7.43 -8.75
N VAL A 27 -2.17 7.10 -7.47
CA VAL A 27 -3.40 6.51 -6.95
C VAL A 27 -4.56 7.51 -7.06
N GLU A 28 -4.33 8.78 -6.70
CA GLU A 28 -5.34 9.84 -6.86
C GLU A 28 -5.66 10.13 -8.32
N ALA A 29 -4.64 10.18 -9.18
CA ALA A 29 -4.84 10.40 -10.61
C ALA A 29 -5.73 9.30 -11.20
N ILE A 30 -5.47 8.03 -10.87
CA ILE A 30 -6.28 6.89 -11.31
C ILE A 30 -7.70 6.98 -10.75
N ARG A 31 -7.86 7.25 -9.44
CA ARG A 31 -9.17 7.37 -8.80
C ARG A 31 -10.02 8.46 -9.46
N HIS A 32 -9.46 9.66 -9.65
CA HIS A 32 -10.15 10.77 -10.30
C HIS A 32 -10.56 10.42 -11.73
N SER A 33 -9.66 9.82 -12.53
CA SER A 33 -10.01 9.43 -13.89
C SER A 33 -11.13 8.39 -13.96
N LEU A 34 -11.19 7.44 -13.01
CA LEU A 34 -12.28 6.45 -12.93
C LEU A 34 -13.63 7.09 -12.52
N GLU A 35 -13.59 8.07 -11.62
CA GLU A 35 -14.77 8.82 -11.18
C GLU A 35 -15.31 9.73 -12.29
N GLU A 36 -14.43 10.41 -13.04
CA GLU A 36 -14.80 11.30 -14.15
C GLU A 36 -15.60 10.57 -15.25
N VAL A 37 -15.28 9.30 -15.50
CA VAL A 37 -16.01 8.46 -16.47
C VAL A 37 -17.10 7.60 -15.83
N SER A 38 -17.41 7.82 -14.55
CA SER A 38 -18.41 7.07 -13.77
C SER A 38 -18.20 5.56 -13.73
N TRP A 39 -16.94 5.10 -13.82
CA TRP A 39 -16.57 3.69 -13.73
C TRP A 39 -16.44 3.20 -12.29
N SER A 40 -16.19 4.10 -11.35
CA SER A 40 -16.22 3.84 -9.91
C SER A 40 -16.95 4.95 -9.19
N THR A 41 -17.77 4.57 -8.20
CA THR A 41 -18.30 5.49 -7.18
C THR A 41 -17.83 5.04 -5.80
N GLU A 42 -17.94 5.90 -4.78
CA GLU A 42 -17.59 5.51 -3.40
C GLU A 42 -18.34 4.24 -2.93
N SER A 43 -19.57 4.02 -3.40
CA SER A 43 -20.34 2.81 -3.09
C SER A 43 -19.76 1.52 -3.67
N ASP A 44 -18.84 1.63 -4.63
CA ASP A 44 -18.18 0.49 -5.28
C ASP A 44 -16.88 0.09 -4.60
N LEU A 45 -16.40 0.92 -3.65
CA LEU A 45 -15.17 0.67 -2.93
C LEU A 45 -15.39 -0.40 -1.86
N LEU A 46 -14.60 -1.46 -1.95
CA LEU A 46 -14.47 -2.43 -0.87
C LEU A 46 -13.80 -1.77 0.33
N LYS A 47 -14.26 -2.17 1.51
CA LYS A 47 -13.59 -1.80 2.75
C LYS A 47 -12.24 -2.52 2.82
N PRO A 48 -11.16 -1.81 3.22
CA PRO A 48 -9.90 -2.45 3.54
C PRO A 48 -10.10 -3.56 4.57
N ILE A 49 -9.42 -4.68 4.35
CA ILE A 49 -9.28 -5.74 5.35
C ILE A 49 -7.84 -5.68 5.86
N SER A 50 -7.65 -5.95 7.15
CA SER A 50 -6.31 -6.14 7.69
C SER A 50 -5.77 -7.45 7.16
N VAL A 51 -4.54 -7.45 6.65
CA VAL A 51 -3.87 -8.66 6.18
C VAL A 51 -3.36 -9.47 7.40
N PRO A 52 -3.88 -10.70 7.65
CA PRO A 52 -3.38 -11.53 8.74
C PRO A 52 -1.95 -12.01 8.50
N THR A 53 -1.18 -12.18 9.57
CA THR A 53 0.19 -12.74 9.50
C THR A 53 0.21 -14.11 8.82
N ASP A 54 -0.80 -14.95 9.05
CA ASP A 54 -0.95 -16.26 8.40
C ASP A 54 -1.12 -16.16 6.87
N THR A 55 -1.55 -15.00 6.35
CA THR A 55 -1.61 -14.75 4.91
C THR A 55 -0.23 -14.38 4.37
N LEU A 56 0.49 -13.50 5.08
CA LEU A 56 1.85 -13.09 4.68
C LEU A 56 2.82 -14.27 4.68
N THR A 57 2.72 -15.14 5.68
CA THR A 57 3.61 -16.30 5.88
C THR A 57 3.38 -17.46 4.90
N LYS A 58 2.37 -17.35 4.03
CA LYS A 58 2.22 -18.27 2.88
C LYS A 58 3.26 -18.02 1.78
N VAL A 59 3.86 -16.84 1.76
CA VAL A 59 4.84 -16.41 0.74
C VAL A 59 6.17 -16.00 1.37
N HIS A 60 6.13 -15.30 2.50
CA HIS A 60 7.30 -14.76 3.17
C HIS A 60 7.68 -15.57 4.41
N ASP A 61 8.97 -15.75 4.65
CA ASP A 61 9.43 -16.34 5.91
C ASP A 61 9.14 -15.38 7.08
N LEU A 62 8.76 -15.94 8.23
CA LEU A 62 8.46 -15.14 9.43
C LEU A 62 9.67 -14.29 9.86
N GLU A 63 10.88 -14.83 9.74
CA GLU A 63 12.13 -14.14 10.06
C GLU A 63 12.33 -12.89 9.19
N TYR A 64 11.99 -12.96 7.91
CA TYR A 64 12.05 -11.81 7.01
C TYR A 64 11.03 -10.73 7.42
N LEU A 65 9.80 -11.10 7.75
CA LEU A 65 8.77 -10.15 8.16
C LEU A 65 9.15 -9.42 9.46
N GLU A 66 9.77 -10.11 10.42
CA GLU A 66 10.25 -9.49 11.66
C GLU A 66 11.41 -8.52 11.41
N VAL A 67 12.35 -8.87 10.53
CA VAL A 67 13.43 -7.95 10.10
C VAL A 67 12.83 -6.73 9.40
N LEU A 68 11.93 -6.93 8.45
CA LEU A 68 11.29 -5.85 7.70
C LEU A 68 10.54 -4.89 8.62
N LYS A 69 9.75 -5.41 9.56
CA LYS A 69 9.03 -4.60 10.55
C LYS A 69 9.98 -3.79 11.44
N LYS A 70 11.05 -4.43 11.92
CA LYS A 70 12.07 -3.78 12.74
C LYS A 70 12.77 -2.66 11.97
N ASP A 71 13.27 -2.95 10.78
CA ASP A 71 14.01 -1.99 9.96
C ASP A 71 13.11 -0.81 9.56
N SER A 72 11.85 -1.08 9.23
CA SER A 72 10.83 -0.05 8.96
C SER A 72 10.61 0.88 10.16
N SER A 73 10.51 0.33 11.38
CA SER A 73 10.38 1.15 12.59
C SER A 73 11.60 2.02 12.89
N MET A 74 12.76 1.69 12.31
CA MET A 74 14.00 2.45 12.44
C MET A 74 14.26 3.36 11.23
N GLY A 75 13.46 3.27 10.17
CA GLY A 75 13.67 3.98 8.91
C GLY A 75 14.91 3.51 8.14
N ILE A 76 15.30 2.24 8.31
CA ILE A 76 16.47 1.67 7.64
C ILE A 76 16.09 1.24 6.23
N ARG A 77 16.74 1.82 5.23
CA ARG A 77 16.63 1.35 3.84
C ARG A 77 17.12 -0.10 3.72
N LEU A 78 16.36 -0.93 3.01
CA LEU A 78 16.77 -2.31 2.74
C LEU A 78 17.78 -2.37 1.59
N ASP A 79 17.61 -1.49 0.61
CA ASP A 79 18.53 -1.30 -0.51
C ASP A 79 18.42 0.14 -1.07
N VAL A 80 19.00 0.37 -2.25
CA VAL A 80 19.03 1.71 -2.88
C VAL A 80 17.65 2.21 -3.32
N ASP A 81 16.71 1.31 -3.60
CA ASP A 81 15.37 1.59 -4.11
C ASP A 81 14.28 1.37 -3.04
N THR A 82 14.58 0.59 -2.00
CA THR A 82 13.61 0.20 -0.98
C THR A 82 13.81 1.01 0.30
N TYR A 83 13.18 2.18 0.32
CA TYR A 83 13.06 3.00 1.52
C TYR A 83 11.99 2.44 2.47
N THR A 84 12.20 2.60 3.77
CA THR A 84 11.29 2.09 4.78
C THR A 84 11.00 3.15 5.83
N THR A 85 9.78 3.11 6.37
CA THR A 85 9.33 3.88 7.53
C THR A 85 8.25 3.07 8.24
N ASP A 86 7.92 3.45 9.47
CA ASP A 86 6.82 2.82 10.22
C ASP A 86 5.46 2.96 9.49
N ASP A 87 5.24 4.06 8.76
CA ASP A 87 4.03 4.26 7.98
C ASP A 87 4.00 3.38 6.72
N ILE A 88 5.14 3.18 6.05
CA ILE A 88 5.25 2.25 4.91
C ILE A 88 4.94 0.81 5.35
N TRP A 89 5.41 0.39 6.53
CA TRP A 89 5.06 -0.92 7.09
C TRP A 89 3.55 -1.05 7.32
N LYS A 90 2.89 -0.03 7.89
CA LYS A 90 1.43 -0.04 8.09
C LYS A 90 0.66 -0.02 6.77
N LEU A 91 1.16 0.65 5.76
CA LEU A 91 0.54 0.71 4.43
C LEU A 91 0.60 -0.62 3.68
N ALA A 92 1.59 -1.46 3.98
CA ALA A 92 1.70 -2.79 3.40
C ALA A 92 0.71 -3.82 4.00
N LEU A 93 0.00 -3.48 5.08
CA LEU A 93 -0.92 -4.35 5.84
C LEU A 93 -2.41 -4.01 5.68
#